data_AF-A0A2T7AHP4-F1
#
_entry.id   AF-A0A2T7AHP4-F1
#
_cell.length_a   1.000
_cell.length_b   1.000
_cell.length_c   1.000
_cell.angle_alpha   90.00
_cell.angle_beta   90.00
_cell.angle_gamma   90.00
#
_symmetry.space_group_name_H-M   'P 1'
#
loop_
_entity.id
_entity.type
_entity.pdbx_description
1 polymer ?
#
loop_
_entity_poly.entity_id
_entity_poly.type
_entity_poly.pdbx_seq_one_letter_code
_entity_poly.pdbx_strand_id
1 'polypeptide(L)'
;GGVQDVKFGGAASDSILIGGIQSVSGTAGRTVIGDDAIQHVKTGGLAFGSLVNAGGLQNVDGTATSTVVNDDGIQLVNSGGLARATTVNSGGLQHINLGGASSDGVIFGGGVQVVAGMASGTSISDGGLQLVTKTGTANDTHVNRGGVQSVDGTVTSAIVKDGGTQIVNNGGLARGSVVTNGGLQHINKGGASSTAKIFAGGTQVVAGTASGTSIGDRGTQLVQETGKAIDAQINSGGTQSVDGSAISAVINDGGLQIVNVGGLAAGSIVHSGGVQHVKLGGAASDGTVFGGGTQLVEGTASGTSISEGG
;
A
#
# COMPACT_ATOMS: atom_id res chain seq x y z
N GLY A 1 36.88 -9.45 16.18
CA GLY A 1 36.00 -10.30 17.01
C GLY A 1 36.23 -10.10 18.49
N GLY A 2 35.18 -9.69 19.20
CA GLY A 2 35.13 -9.44 20.65
C GLY A 2 33.68 -9.21 21.08
N VAL A 3 33.40 -9.19 22.39
CA VAL A 3 32.05 -8.96 22.92
C VAL A 3 32.05 -7.70 23.79
N GLN A 4 31.10 -6.80 23.55
CA GLN A 4 30.80 -5.66 24.42
C GLN A 4 29.40 -5.83 25.02
N ASP A 5 29.33 -6.09 26.31
CA ASP A 5 28.07 -6.16 27.05
C ASP A 5 27.73 -4.80 27.68
N VAL A 6 26.74 -4.11 27.12
CA VAL A 6 26.16 -2.90 27.69
C VAL A 6 25.03 -3.31 28.63
N LYS A 7 25.36 -3.50 29.90
CA LYS A 7 24.40 -3.95 30.93
C LYS A 7 23.35 -2.87 31.23
N PHE A 8 22.28 -3.25 31.93
CA PHE A 8 21.25 -2.32 32.40
C PHE A 8 21.87 -1.14 33.18
N GLY A 9 21.44 0.08 32.86
CA GLY A 9 22.03 1.33 33.39
C GLY A 9 23.39 1.71 32.81
N GLY A 10 24.04 0.81 32.07
CA GLY A 10 25.26 1.08 31.33
C GLY A 10 24.99 1.81 30.02
N ALA A 11 26.02 2.52 29.54
CA ALA A 11 26.00 3.20 28.24
C ALA A 11 27.27 2.92 27.45
N ALA A 12 27.12 2.77 26.14
CA ALA A 12 28.22 2.79 25.17
C ALA A 12 27.88 3.77 24.06
N SER A 13 28.89 4.45 23.52
CA SER A 13 28.75 5.27 22.33
C SER A 13 29.89 5.03 21.36
N ASP A 14 29.68 5.32 20.08
CA ASP A 14 30.74 5.33 19.05
C ASP A 14 31.46 3.99 18.91
N SER A 15 30.80 2.90 19.29
CA SER A 15 31.39 1.57 19.18
C SER A 15 31.45 1.18 17.71
N ILE A 16 32.59 0.67 17.28
CA ILE A 16 32.80 0.16 15.92
C ILE A 16 32.98 -1.35 16.03
N LEU A 17 32.06 -2.10 15.43
CA LEU A 17 32.04 -3.56 15.47
C LEU A 17 32.50 -4.12 14.12
N ILE A 18 33.52 -4.99 14.17
CA ILE A 18 34.06 -5.75 13.03
C ILE A 18 34.27 -7.19 13.49
N GLY A 19 33.47 -8.12 12.98
CA GLY A 19 33.44 -9.54 13.35
C GLY A 19 33.10 -9.81 14.82
N GLY A 20 32.41 -8.88 15.51
CA GLY A 20 32.17 -8.90 16.97
C GLY A 20 30.72 -8.61 17.34
N ILE A 21 30.39 -8.81 18.63
CA ILE A 21 29.02 -8.69 19.14
C ILE A 21 28.93 -7.57 20.18
N GLN A 22 27.97 -6.66 20.02
CA GLN A 22 27.53 -5.77 21.09
C GLN A 22 26.17 -6.24 21.60
N SER A 23 26.10 -6.61 22.87
CA SER A 23 24.87 -7.06 23.53
C SER A 23 24.35 -5.94 24.43
N VAL A 24 23.18 -5.40 24.11
CA VAL A 24 22.67 -4.14 24.66
C VAL A 24 21.43 -4.38 25.51
N SER A 25 21.59 -4.34 26.83
CA SER A 25 20.51 -4.27 27.82
C SER A 25 20.38 -2.87 28.45
N GLY A 26 21.38 -2.01 28.28
CA GLY A 26 21.36 -0.58 28.61
C GLY A 26 21.15 0.27 27.35
N THR A 27 22.00 1.29 27.17
CA THR A 27 21.89 2.22 26.02
C THR A 27 23.15 2.19 25.15
N ALA A 28 22.99 1.98 23.84
CA ALA A 28 24.06 2.08 22.85
C ALA A 28 23.77 3.20 21.83
N GLY A 29 24.70 4.15 21.69
CA GLY A 29 24.58 5.26 20.76
C GLY A 29 25.56 5.18 19.60
N ARG A 30 25.11 5.49 18.38
CA ARG A 30 25.97 5.67 17.20
C ARG A 30 26.94 4.51 16.97
N THR A 31 26.44 3.29 17.14
CA THR A 31 27.25 2.08 16.90
C THR A 31 27.37 1.84 15.40
N VAL A 32 28.59 1.66 14.91
CA VAL A 32 28.88 1.24 13.54
C VAL A 32 29.00 -0.28 13.53
N ILE A 33 28.15 -0.94 12.76
CA ILE A 33 28.06 -2.40 12.65
C ILE A 33 28.53 -2.76 11.24
N GLY A 34 29.76 -3.24 11.14
CA GLY A 34 30.38 -3.61 9.87
C GLY A 34 30.38 -5.12 9.63
N ASP A 35 31.34 -5.56 8.83
CA ASP A 35 31.49 -6.94 8.37
C ASP A 35 31.47 -7.96 9.52
N ASP A 36 30.64 -9.01 9.37
CA ASP A 36 30.38 -10.08 10.33
C ASP A 36 30.07 -9.61 11.77
N ALA A 37 29.61 -8.37 11.93
CA ALA A 37 29.33 -7.79 13.23
C ALA A 37 27.84 -7.80 13.58
N ILE A 38 27.55 -7.96 14.87
CA ILE A 38 26.18 -8.04 15.38
C ILE A 38 25.99 -7.02 16.51
N GLN A 39 25.00 -6.14 16.38
CA GLN A 39 24.43 -5.45 17.53
C GLN A 39 23.12 -6.14 17.93
N HIS A 40 23.10 -6.80 19.09
CA HIS A 40 21.89 -7.38 19.66
C HIS A 40 21.29 -6.44 20.69
N VAL A 41 20.22 -5.74 20.30
CA VAL A 41 19.43 -4.88 21.18
C VAL A 41 18.41 -5.75 21.91
N LYS A 42 18.72 -6.12 23.15
CA LYS A 42 17.90 -7.02 23.96
C LYS A 42 16.66 -6.29 24.49
N THR A 43 15.68 -7.05 24.97
CA THR A 43 14.49 -6.51 25.64
C THR A 43 14.88 -5.50 26.73
N GLY A 44 14.25 -4.31 26.71
CA GLY A 44 14.55 -3.18 27.60
C GLY A 44 15.77 -2.36 27.20
N GLY A 45 16.61 -2.85 26.29
CA GLY A 45 17.74 -2.11 25.73
C GLY A 45 17.32 -1.08 24.67
N LEU A 46 18.13 -0.02 24.55
CA LEU A 46 17.95 1.05 23.58
C LEU A 46 19.20 1.20 22.71
N ALA A 47 19.05 1.09 21.40
CA ALA A 47 20.05 1.55 20.44
C ALA A 47 19.55 2.82 19.74
N PHE A 48 20.40 3.83 19.57
CA PHE A 48 20.05 5.03 18.81
C PHE A 48 21.14 5.40 17.80
N GLY A 49 20.74 5.71 16.57
CA GLY A 49 21.67 6.17 15.53
C GLY A 49 22.66 5.11 15.05
N SER A 50 22.34 3.82 15.18
CA SER A 50 23.22 2.76 14.67
C SER A 50 23.36 2.84 13.15
N LEU A 51 24.56 2.60 12.63
CA LEU A 51 24.86 2.45 11.20
C LEU A 51 25.12 0.98 10.92
N VAL A 52 24.23 0.33 10.18
CA VAL A 52 24.37 -1.06 9.73
C VAL A 52 24.92 -1.04 8.31
N ASN A 53 26.18 -1.42 8.16
CA ASN A 53 26.87 -1.46 6.87
C ASN A 53 26.95 -2.90 6.34
N ALA A 54 27.59 -3.09 5.19
CA ALA A 54 27.77 -4.39 4.55
C ALA A 54 28.27 -5.46 5.54
N GLY A 55 27.55 -6.59 5.56
CA GLY A 55 27.82 -7.73 6.45
C GLY A 55 27.39 -7.51 7.91
N GLY A 56 26.92 -6.30 8.25
CA GLY A 56 26.46 -5.95 9.59
C GLY A 56 25.02 -6.37 9.84
N LEU A 57 24.75 -6.81 11.07
CA LEU A 57 23.43 -7.20 11.53
C LEU A 57 23.04 -6.45 12.81
N GLN A 58 21.90 -5.76 12.78
CA GLN A 58 21.24 -5.30 14.00
C GLN A 58 20.04 -6.20 14.32
N ASN A 59 20.10 -6.92 15.42
CA ASN A 59 19.02 -7.78 15.93
C ASN A 59 18.27 -7.06 17.05
N VAL A 60 16.98 -6.77 16.86
CA VAL A 60 16.21 -5.89 17.75
C VAL A 60 15.07 -6.65 18.45
N ASP A 61 15.27 -6.96 19.73
CA ASP A 61 14.23 -7.43 20.67
C ASP A 61 13.77 -6.31 21.63
N GLY A 62 14.56 -5.23 21.72
CA GLY A 62 14.27 -4.02 22.49
C GLY A 62 13.80 -2.87 21.60
N THR A 63 14.44 -1.70 21.71
CA THR A 63 14.12 -0.55 20.86
C THR A 63 15.35 -0.05 20.10
N ALA A 64 15.23 0.09 18.79
CA ALA A 64 16.20 0.78 17.94
C ALA A 64 15.59 2.05 17.36
N THR A 65 16.27 3.19 17.49
CA THR A 65 15.81 4.48 16.96
C THR A 65 16.81 5.05 15.95
N SER A 66 16.31 5.64 14.88
CA SER A 66 17.12 6.33 13.86
C SER A 66 18.26 5.46 13.32
N THR A 67 18.01 4.16 13.16
CA THR A 67 18.99 3.26 12.56
C THR A 67 19.09 3.55 11.07
N VAL A 68 20.31 3.58 10.53
CA VAL A 68 20.57 3.69 9.10
C VAL A 68 21.07 2.33 8.62
N VAL A 69 20.35 1.73 7.68
CA VAL A 69 20.70 0.45 7.06
C VAL A 69 21.22 0.74 5.66
N ASN A 70 22.51 0.51 5.45
CA ASN A 70 23.21 0.72 4.18
C ASN A 70 23.29 -0.59 3.38
N ASP A 71 23.91 -0.52 2.20
CA ASP A 71 24.13 -1.64 1.29
C ASP A 71 24.65 -2.89 2.02
N ASP A 72 23.98 -4.03 1.78
CA ASP A 72 24.21 -5.32 2.44
C ASP A 72 24.12 -5.33 3.99
N GLY A 73 23.62 -4.25 4.59
CA GLY A 73 23.29 -4.18 6.01
C GLY A 73 21.88 -4.71 6.29
N ILE A 74 21.71 -5.35 7.44
CA ILE A 74 20.43 -5.94 7.83
C ILE A 74 19.98 -5.47 9.21
N GLN A 75 18.76 -4.92 9.31
CA GLN A 75 18.05 -4.75 10.58
C GLN A 75 16.93 -5.81 10.68
N LEU A 76 17.02 -6.69 11.68
CA LEU A 76 15.97 -7.64 12.03
C LEU A 76 15.21 -7.13 13.26
N VAL A 77 13.91 -6.90 13.12
CA VAL A 77 13.03 -6.50 14.22
C VAL A 77 12.20 -7.70 14.64
N ASN A 78 12.51 -8.27 15.81
CA ASN A 78 11.89 -9.49 16.29
C ASN A 78 10.62 -9.24 17.07
N SER A 79 9.96 -10.32 17.49
CA SER A 79 8.79 -10.28 18.34
C SER A 79 9.03 -9.45 19.60
N GLY A 80 8.22 -8.42 19.82
CA GLY A 80 8.36 -7.47 20.94
C GLY A 80 9.36 -6.34 20.70
N GLY A 81 10.16 -6.42 19.64
CA GLY A 81 11.08 -5.37 19.21
C GLY A 81 10.38 -4.22 18.50
N LEU A 82 10.92 -3.01 18.67
CA LEU A 82 10.48 -1.80 18.00
C LEU A 82 11.64 -1.11 17.28
N ALA A 83 11.51 -0.90 15.97
CA ALA A 83 12.35 0.01 15.20
C ALA A 83 11.59 1.31 14.94
N ARG A 84 12.17 2.47 15.25
CA ARG A 84 11.56 3.78 15.00
C ARG A 84 12.46 4.64 14.14
N ALA A 85 11.88 5.26 13.12
CA ALA A 85 12.59 6.14 12.19
C ALA A 85 13.81 5.46 11.53
N THR A 86 13.71 4.17 11.20
CA THR A 86 14.75 3.49 10.42
C THR A 86 14.82 4.09 9.02
N THR A 87 16.03 4.42 8.57
CA THR A 87 16.32 4.77 7.19
C THR A 87 16.94 3.56 6.49
N VAL A 88 16.33 3.11 5.40
CA VAL A 88 16.83 1.99 4.59
C VAL A 88 17.31 2.55 3.25
N ASN A 89 18.64 2.53 3.05
CA ASN A 89 19.29 2.99 1.83
C ASN A 89 19.36 1.87 0.77
N SER A 90 19.88 2.20 -0.41
CA SER A 90 20.11 1.22 -1.49
C SER A 90 20.84 -0.01 -0.99
N GLY A 91 20.29 -1.19 -1.27
CA GLY A 91 20.82 -2.50 -0.87
C GLY A 91 20.65 -2.84 0.61
N GLY A 92 20.16 -1.91 1.42
CA GLY A 92 19.83 -2.17 2.82
C GLY A 92 18.52 -2.94 2.96
N LEU A 93 18.46 -3.77 4.01
CA LEU A 93 17.27 -4.57 4.34
C LEU A 93 16.81 -4.31 5.77
N GLN A 94 15.54 -3.91 5.91
CA GLN A 94 14.82 -4.00 7.18
C GLN A 94 13.81 -5.14 7.10
N HIS A 95 13.92 -6.15 7.97
CA HIS A 95 12.94 -7.22 8.10
C HIS A 95 12.24 -7.11 9.46
N ILE A 96 10.93 -6.88 9.41
CA ILE A 96 10.07 -6.85 10.59
C ILE A 96 9.40 -8.22 10.72
N ASN A 97 9.94 -9.05 11.60
CA ASN A 97 9.41 -10.40 11.85
C ASN A 97 8.02 -10.34 12.49
N LEU A 98 7.31 -11.47 12.47
CA LEU A 98 6.02 -11.61 13.15
C LEU A 98 6.14 -11.19 14.63
N GLY A 99 5.23 -10.32 15.07
CA GLY A 99 5.24 -9.74 16.42
C GLY A 99 6.20 -8.56 16.62
N GLY A 100 7.05 -8.24 15.65
CA GLY A 100 7.86 -7.02 15.63
C GLY A 100 7.12 -5.83 15.05
N ALA A 101 7.60 -4.62 15.37
CA ALA A 101 7.01 -3.37 14.90
C ALA A 101 8.04 -2.39 14.35
N SER A 102 7.69 -1.67 13.28
CA SER A 102 8.42 -0.50 12.80
C SER A 102 7.50 0.71 12.67
N SER A 103 7.98 1.90 13.05
CA SER A 103 7.27 3.16 12.82
C SER A 103 8.14 4.21 12.13
N ASP A 104 7.51 5.04 11.30
CA ASP A 104 8.08 6.26 10.70
C ASP A 104 9.34 5.99 9.87
N GLY A 105 9.44 4.78 9.29
CA GLY A 105 10.59 4.36 8.48
C GLY A 105 10.60 5.06 7.12
N VAL A 106 11.80 5.28 6.57
CA VAL A 106 11.99 5.81 5.21
C VAL A 106 12.77 4.78 4.39
N ILE A 107 12.23 4.42 3.22
CA ILE A 107 12.85 3.48 2.29
C ILE A 107 13.26 4.26 1.03
N PHE A 108 14.57 4.35 0.78
CA PHE A 108 15.14 4.99 -0.40
C PHE A 108 15.38 3.99 -1.54
N GLY A 109 15.83 4.50 -2.69
CA GLY A 109 16.06 3.72 -3.90
C GLY A 109 16.94 2.51 -3.66
N GLY A 110 16.45 1.32 -4.03
CA GLY A 110 17.12 0.04 -3.84
C GLY A 110 17.02 -0.53 -2.43
N GLY A 111 16.46 0.20 -1.46
CA GLY A 111 16.21 -0.29 -0.11
C GLY A 111 14.94 -1.13 -0.02
N VAL A 112 14.92 -2.11 0.89
CA VAL A 112 13.80 -3.03 1.06
C VAL A 112 13.34 -3.10 2.52
N GLN A 113 12.03 -2.96 2.73
CA GLN A 113 11.38 -3.31 4.00
C GLN A 113 10.47 -4.53 3.79
N VAL A 114 10.77 -5.63 4.48
CA VAL A 114 9.91 -6.82 4.53
C VAL A 114 9.09 -6.78 5.81
N VAL A 115 7.75 -6.78 5.68
CA VAL A 115 6.82 -6.67 6.79
C VAL A 115 6.09 -8.01 6.98
N ALA A 116 6.49 -8.78 7.99
CA ALA A 116 5.76 -9.94 8.49
C ALA A 116 5.03 -9.65 9.82
N GLY A 117 5.49 -8.66 10.57
CA GLY A 117 4.82 -8.04 11.72
C GLY A 117 4.02 -6.79 11.33
N MET A 118 4.30 -5.66 11.98
CA MET A 118 3.59 -4.40 11.75
C MET A 118 4.52 -3.27 11.31
N ALA A 119 4.11 -2.51 10.30
CA ALA A 119 4.73 -1.23 9.94
C ALA A 119 3.71 -0.09 10.00
N SER A 120 4.09 1.09 10.48
CA SER A 120 3.26 2.30 10.45
C SER A 120 4.04 3.51 9.95
N GLY A 121 3.35 4.42 9.26
CA GLY A 121 3.92 5.71 8.84
C GLY A 121 5.11 5.59 7.89
N THR A 122 5.26 4.44 7.20
CA THR A 122 6.40 4.21 6.32
C THR A 122 6.32 5.13 5.09
N SER A 123 7.42 5.78 4.75
CA SER A 123 7.56 6.56 3.51
C SER A 123 8.45 5.81 2.52
N ILE A 124 7.86 5.42 1.39
CA ILE A 124 8.57 4.73 0.30
C ILE A 124 8.91 5.76 -0.76
N SER A 125 10.20 5.96 -1.02
CA SER A 125 10.71 6.93 -1.99
C SER A 125 11.15 6.25 -3.29
N ASP A 126 11.66 7.03 -4.23
CA ASP A 126 12.05 6.57 -5.57
C ASP A 126 12.96 5.34 -5.52
N GLY A 127 12.51 4.22 -6.13
CA GLY A 127 13.19 2.93 -6.15
C GLY A 127 13.10 2.09 -4.87
N GLY A 128 12.44 2.58 -3.81
CA GLY A 128 12.25 1.86 -2.56
C GLY A 128 11.11 0.84 -2.65
N LEU A 129 11.23 -0.25 -1.90
CA LEU A 129 10.24 -1.33 -1.86
C LEU A 129 9.79 -1.65 -0.43
N GLN A 130 8.49 -1.63 -0.19
CA GLN A 130 7.87 -2.29 0.96
C GLN A 130 7.14 -3.56 0.49
N LEU A 131 7.54 -4.71 1.04
CA LEU A 131 6.86 -5.99 0.85
C LEU A 131 6.05 -6.33 2.11
N VAL A 132 4.73 -6.19 2.03
CA VAL A 132 3.80 -6.60 3.09
C VAL A 132 3.44 -8.06 2.86
N THR A 133 4.10 -8.96 3.58
CA THR A 133 3.89 -10.41 3.45
C THR A 133 2.51 -10.84 3.99
N LYS A 134 2.11 -12.09 3.77
CA LYS A 134 0.77 -12.60 4.16
C LYS A 134 0.37 -12.36 5.61
N THR A 135 1.31 -12.36 6.55
CA THR A 135 1.05 -12.08 7.97
C THR A 135 1.25 -10.60 8.33
N GLY A 136 1.85 -9.84 7.42
CA GLY A 136 2.20 -8.45 7.60
C GLY A 136 1.00 -7.53 7.58
N THR A 137 1.08 -6.49 8.40
CA THR A 137 0.16 -5.35 8.37
C THR A 137 0.95 -4.06 8.21
N ALA A 138 0.58 -3.23 7.23
CA ALA A 138 1.10 -1.87 7.12
C ALA A 138 -0.01 -0.82 7.20
N ASN A 139 0.24 0.27 7.93
CA ASN A 139 -0.72 1.34 8.14
C ASN A 139 -0.11 2.69 7.76
N ASP A 140 -0.91 3.57 7.18
CA ASP A 140 -0.53 4.96 6.85
C ASP A 140 0.76 5.06 6.03
N THR A 141 0.94 4.11 5.10
CA THR A 141 2.11 4.10 4.23
C THR A 141 1.99 5.18 3.15
N HIS A 142 3.03 5.97 2.98
CA HIS A 142 3.13 6.97 1.93
C HIS A 142 3.98 6.42 0.79
N VAL A 143 3.33 6.10 -0.33
CA VAL A 143 4.01 5.62 -1.54
C VAL A 143 4.27 6.83 -2.44
N ASN A 144 5.50 7.34 -2.40
CA ASN A 144 5.90 8.52 -3.18
C ASN A 144 6.37 8.11 -4.58
N ARG A 145 6.73 9.10 -5.41
CA ARG A 145 7.25 8.91 -6.77
C ARG A 145 8.32 7.81 -6.81
N GLY A 146 8.10 6.80 -7.64
CA GLY A 146 9.00 5.67 -7.86
C GLY A 146 9.05 4.63 -6.73
N GLY A 147 8.35 4.87 -5.62
CA GLY A 147 8.20 3.90 -4.54
C GLY A 147 7.15 2.83 -4.87
N VAL A 148 7.38 1.62 -4.37
CA VAL A 148 6.47 0.48 -4.56
C VAL A 148 6.07 -0.16 -3.24
N GLN A 149 4.77 -0.34 -3.03
CA GLN A 149 4.21 -1.17 -1.97
C GLN A 149 3.60 -2.44 -2.59
N SER A 150 4.18 -3.61 -2.31
CA SER A 150 3.65 -4.92 -2.72
C SER A 150 2.92 -5.58 -1.56
N VAL A 151 1.66 -5.97 -1.75
CA VAL A 151 0.75 -6.37 -0.68
C VAL A 151 0.25 -7.80 -0.87
N ASP A 152 0.80 -8.73 -0.09
CA ASP A 152 0.28 -10.09 0.09
C ASP A 152 -0.52 -10.23 1.40
N GLY A 153 -0.30 -9.32 2.36
CA GLY A 153 -1.01 -9.23 3.65
C GLY A 153 -2.09 -8.14 3.66
N THR A 154 -2.11 -7.34 4.73
CA THR A 154 -3.10 -6.26 4.88
C THR A 154 -2.44 -4.88 4.91
N VAL A 155 -3.00 -3.95 4.14
CA VAL A 155 -2.66 -2.54 4.20
C VAL A 155 -3.88 -1.70 4.54
N THR A 156 -3.72 -0.71 5.42
CA THR A 156 -4.76 0.27 5.71
C THR A 156 -4.26 1.69 5.50
N SER A 157 -5.12 2.55 4.95
CA SER A 157 -4.90 4.00 4.81
C SER A 157 -3.62 4.38 4.05
N ALA A 158 -3.19 3.55 3.09
CA ALA A 158 -2.05 3.92 2.24
C ALA A 158 -2.40 5.14 1.39
N ILE A 159 -1.43 6.04 1.24
CA ILE A 159 -1.51 7.21 0.36
C ILE A 159 -0.57 6.98 -0.80
N VAL A 160 -1.14 6.74 -1.98
CA VAL A 160 -0.41 6.54 -3.24
C VAL A 160 -0.38 7.86 -3.99
N LYS A 161 0.82 8.43 -4.10
CA LYS A 161 1.06 9.75 -4.70
C LYS A 161 1.57 9.62 -6.14
N ASP A 162 1.76 10.76 -6.78
CA ASP A 162 2.30 10.90 -8.14
C ASP A 162 3.54 10.03 -8.39
N GLY A 163 3.43 9.08 -9.32
CA GLY A 163 4.47 8.11 -9.67
C GLY A 163 4.68 6.98 -8.67
N GLY A 164 3.93 6.93 -7.57
CA GLY A 164 3.94 5.82 -6.61
C GLY A 164 3.01 4.69 -7.04
N THR A 165 3.37 3.45 -6.67
CA THR A 165 2.58 2.26 -7.03
C THR A 165 2.28 1.38 -5.83
N GLN A 166 1.00 1.06 -5.62
CA GLN A 166 0.57 -0.01 -4.72
C GLN A 166 0.07 -1.20 -5.54
N ILE A 167 0.64 -2.37 -5.30
CA ILE A 167 0.27 -3.64 -5.96
C ILE A 167 -0.37 -4.55 -4.91
N VAL A 168 -1.64 -4.88 -5.10
CA VAL A 168 -2.38 -5.81 -4.23
C VAL A 168 -2.42 -7.17 -4.90
N ASN A 169 -1.68 -8.12 -4.33
CA ASN A 169 -1.50 -9.46 -4.88
C ASN A 169 -2.60 -10.42 -4.43
N ASN A 170 -2.54 -11.66 -4.92
CA ASN A 170 -3.46 -12.72 -4.55
C ASN A 170 -3.47 -12.97 -3.03
N GLY A 171 -4.63 -12.81 -2.40
CA GLY A 171 -4.80 -12.90 -0.94
C GLY A 171 -4.51 -11.60 -0.18
N GLY A 172 -3.96 -10.58 -0.85
CA GLY A 172 -3.72 -9.26 -0.27
C GLY A 172 -4.99 -8.41 -0.17
N LEU A 173 -5.05 -7.56 0.86
CA LEU A 173 -6.14 -6.63 1.10
C LEU A 173 -5.61 -5.20 1.32
N ALA A 174 -6.07 -4.26 0.51
CA ALA A 174 -5.89 -2.83 0.73
C ALA A 174 -7.21 -2.18 1.18
N ARG A 175 -7.24 -1.54 2.35
CA ARG A 175 -8.43 -0.85 2.88
C ARG A 175 -8.21 0.64 2.99
N GLY A 176 -9.14 1.44 2.47
CA GLY A 176 -9.11 2.90 2.60
C GLY A 176 -7.91 3.54 1.90
N SER A 177 -7.36 2.91 0.86
CA SER A 177 -6.24 3.51 0.12
C SER A 177 -6.69 4.79 -0.60
N VAL A 178 -5.86 5.82 -0.54
CA VAL A 178 -6.07 7.11 -1.18
C VAL A 178 -5.10 7.22 -2.35
N VAL A 179 -5.63 7.26 -3.57
CA VAL A 179 -4.83 7.34 -4.80
C VAL A 179 -5.04 8.71 -5.41
N THR A 180 -3.97 9.51 -5.42
CA THR A 180 -3.98 10.91 -5.87
C THR A 180 -3.34 11.05 -7.26
N ASN A 181 -3.22 12.28 -7.78
CA ASN A 181 -2.70 12.57 -9.12
C ASN A 181 -1.46 11.75 -9.48
N GLY A 182 -1.51 10.96 -10.56
CA GLY A 182 -0.39 10.16 -11.03
C GLY A 182 -0.04 8.92 -10.19
N GLY A 183 -0.75 8.67 -9.10
CA GLY A 183 -0.64 7.44 -8.31
C GLY A 183 -1.38 6.28 -8.94
N LEU A 184 -0.86 5.07 -8.73
CA LEU A 184 -1.42 3.82 -9.27
C LEU A 184 -1.69 2.81 -8.16
N GLN A 185 -2.94 2.36 -8.04
CA GLN A 185 -3.29 1.13 -7.32
C GLN A 185 -3.62 0.03 -8.33
N HIS A 186 -2.84 -1.05 -8.34
CA HIS A 186 -3.10 -2.23 -9.17
C HIS A 186 -3.56 -3.38 -8.28
N ILE A 187 -4.79 -3.84 -8.49
CA ILE A 187 -5.36 -4.99 -7.77
C ILE A 187 -5.28 -6.21 -8.69
N ASN A 188 -4.30 -7.08 -8.45
CA ASN A 188 -4.11 -8.30 -9.22
C ASN A 188 -5.26 -9.29 -8.98
N LYS A 189 -5.39 -10.28 -9.87
CA LYS A 189 -6.35 -11.37 -9.70
C LYS A 189 -6.18 -12.04 -8.33
N GLY A 190 -7.28 -12.17 -7.59
CA GLY A 190 -7.30 -12.69 -6.21
C GLY A 190 -6.93 -11.68 -5.12
N GLY A 191 -6.50 -10.47 -5.48
CA GLY A 191 -6.34 -9.36 -4.55
C GLY A 191 -7.65 -8.59 -4.34
N ALA A 192 -7.73 -7.87 -3.22
CA ALA A 192 -8.90 -7.10 -2.85
C ALA A 192 -8.57 -5.66 -2.43
N SER A 193 -9.40 -4.71 -2.86
CA SER A 193 -9.41 -3.34 -2.36
C SER A 193 -10.79 -2.99 -1.80
N SER A 194 -10.84 -2.28 -0.68
CA SER A 194 -12.09 -1.83 -0.06
C SER A 194 -11.99 -0.35 0.30
N THR A 195 -13.08 0.39 0.04
CA THR A 195 -13.23 1.81 0.38
C THR A 195 -12.12 2.73 -0.12
N ALA A 196 -11.50 2.37 -1.25
CA ALA A 196 -10.48 3.20 -1.89
C ALA A 196 -11.08 4.53 -2.36
N LYS A 197 -10.27 5.60 -2.31
CA LYS A 197 -10.62 6.94 -2.83
C LYS A 197 -9.66 7.29 -3.96
N ILE A 198 -10.20 7.46 -5.16
CA ILE A 198 -9.44 7.72 -6.39
C ILE A 198 -9.81 9.12 -6.88
N PHE A 199 -8.88 10.08 -6.81
CA PHE A 199 -9.16 11.47 -7.18
C PHE A 199 -7.90 12.20 -7.68
N ALA A 200 -8.10 13.42 -8.17
CA ALA A 200 -7.08 14.30 -8.73
C ALA A 200 -6.27 13.68 -9.88
N GLY A 201 -6.79 12.69 -10.62
CA GLY A 201 -6.02 11.98 -11.66
C GLY A 201 -5.37 10.68 -11.20
N GLY A 202 -5.68 10.18 -10.01
CA GLY A 202 -5.27 8.84 -9.58
C GLY A 202 -5.94 7.74 -10.40
N THR A 203 -5.28 6.57 -10.46
CA THR A 203 -5.75 5.42 -11.24
C THR A 203 -5.83 4.15 -10.38
N GLN A 204 -6.95 3.45 -10.45
CA GLN A 204 -7.12 2.09 -9.92
C GLN A 204 -7.34 1.10 -11.06
N VAL A 205 -6.46 0.11 -11.20
CA VAL A 205 -6.60 -1.02 -12.13
C VAL A 205 -7.10 -2.23 -11.36
N VAL A 206 -8.20 -2.84 -11.80
CA VAL A 206 -8.88 -3.92 -11.10
C VAL A 206 -8.89 -5.18 -11.97
N ALA A 207 -7.98 -6.11 -11.71
CA ALA A 207 -8.04 -7.50 -12.18
C ALA A 207 -8.62 -8.45 -11.12
N GLY A 208 -8.56 -8.06 -9.85
CA GLY A 208 -9.17 -8.75 -8.70
C GLY A 208 -10.55 -8.18 -8.33
N THR A 209 -10.76 -7.85 -7.05
CA THR A 209 -12.02 -7.25 -6.57
C THR A 209 -11.79 -5.89 -5.93
N ALA A 210 -12.61 -4.90 -6.27
CA ALA A 210 -12.67 -3.61 -5.61
C ALA A 210 -14.10 -3.36 -5.09
N SER A 211 -14.26 -3.00 -3.82
CA SER A 211 -15.56 -2.70 -3.21
C SER A 211 -15.63 -1.30 -2.62
N GLY A 212 -16.76 -0.60 -2.79
CA GLY A 212 -17.00 0.72 -2.22
C GLY A 212 -15.99 1.78 -2.69
N THR A 213 -15.44 1.64 -3.89
CA THR A 213 -14.47 2.61 -4.42
C THR A 213 -15.18 3.92 -4.71
N SER A 214 -14.68 5.04 -4.16
CA SER A 214 -15.14 6.39 -4.49
C SER A 214 -14.22 6.98 -5.55
N ILE A 215 -14.77 7.28 -6.72
CA ILE A 215 -14.06 7.80 -7.88
C ILE A 215 -14.53 9.26 -8.05
N GLY A 216 -13.61 10.21 -7.84
CA GLY A 216 -13.90 11.65 -7.89
C GLY A 216 -13.17 12.34 -9.03
N ASP A 217 -12.98 13.65 -8.92
CA ASP A 217 -12.39 14.52 -9.94
C ASP A 217 -11.16 13.90 -10.62
N ARG A 218 -11.24 13.69 -11.93
CA ARG A 218 -10.24 13.05 -12.81
C ARG A 218 -9.78 11.65 -12.37
N GLY A 219 -10.37 11.08 -11.33
CA GLY A 219 -10.09 9.72 -10.86
C GLY A 219 -10.58 8.70 -11.88
N THR A 220 -9.80 7.65 -12.09
CA THR A 220 -10.15 6.59 -13.03
C THR A 220 -10.09 5.23 -12.36
N GLN A 221 -11.16 4.43 -12.49
CA GLN A 221 -11.14 3.00 -12.20
C GLN A 221 -11.25 2.22 -13.52
N LEU A 222 -10.28 1.36 -13.79
CA LEU A 222 -10.28 0.43 -14.92
C LEU A 222 -10.58 -0.97 -14.42
N VAL A 223 -11.78 -1.46 -14.66
CA VAL A 223 -12.19 -2.83 -14.33
C VAL A 223 -11.86 -3.71 -15.51
N GLN A 224 -10.78 -4.49 -15.40
CA GLN A 224 -10.32 -5.37 -16.46
C GLN A 224 -11.23 -6.60 -16.59
N GLU A 225 -11.05 -7.41 -17.65
CA GLU A 225 -11.89 -8.57 -17.97
C GLU A 225 -12.14 -9.52 -16.78
N THR A 226 -11.12 -9.80 -15.95
CA THR A 226 -11.28 -10.64 -14.74
C THR A 226 -11.72 -9.87 -13.50
N GLY A 227 -11.77 -8.56 -13.60
CA GLY A 227 -12.01 -7.62 -12.53
C GLY A 227 -13.47 -7.52 -12.13
N LYS A 228 -13.69 -7.28 -10.83
CA LYS A 228 -15.01 -7.01 -10.27
C LYS A 228 -14.99 -5.73 -9.44
N ALA A 229 -15.78 -4.74 -9.83
CA ALA A 229 -16.09 -3.58 -9.02
C ALA A 229 -17.48 -3.73 -8.38
N ILE A 230 -17.60 -3.47 -7.09
CA ILE A 230 -18.85 -3.59 -6.33
C ILE A 230 -19.10 -2.27 -5.60
N ASP A 231 -20.32 -1.74 -5.66
CA ASP A 231 -20.74 -0.53 -4.93
C ASP A 231 -19.86 0.70 -5.23
N ALA A 232 -19.32 0.79 -6.45
CA ALA A 232 -18.52 1.93 -6.85
C ALA A 232 -19.37 3.20 -6.84
N GLN A 233 -18.84 4.28 -6.26
CA GLN A 233 -19.44 5.61 -6.25
C GLN A 233 -18.69 6.48 -7.25
N ILE A 234 -19.30 6.74 -8.41
CA ILE A 234 -18.70 7.52 -9.49
C ILE A 234 -19.24 8.94 -9.39
N ASN A 235 -18.42 9.86 -8.90
CA ASN A 235 -18.77 11.25 -8.62
C ASN A 235 -18.29 12.17 -9.74
N SER A 236 -18.59 13.47 -9.62
CA SER A 236 -18.22 14.50 -10.59
C SER A 236 -16.75 14.40 -11.02
N GLY A 237 -16.53 14.28 -12.33
CA GLY A 237 -15.21 14.15 -12.96
C GLY A 237 -14.59 12.75 -12.85
N GLY A 238 -15.23 11.82 -12.14
CA GLY A 238 -14.80 10.43 -12.00
C GLY A 238 -15.23 9.57 -13.17
N THR A 239 -14.37 8.64 -13.57
CA THR A 239 -14.65 7.69 -14.66
C THR A 239 -14.43 6.25 -14.20
N GLN A 240 -15.41 5.38 -14.45
CA GLN A 240 -15.26 3.93 -14.38
C GLN A 240 -15.33 3.35 -15.79
N SER A 241 -14.27 2.67 -16.23
CA SER A 241 -14.23 1.91 -17.49
C SER A 241 -14.33 0.42 -17.18
N VAL A 242 -15.30 -0.27 -17.79
CA VAL A 242 -15.68 -1.64 -17.43
C VAL A 242 -15.49 -2.58 -18.63
N ASP A 243 -14.44 -3.39 -18.56
CA ASP A 243 -14.20 -4.54 -19.45
C ASP A 243 -14.59 -5.86 -18.75
N GLY A 244 -14.60 -5.88 -17.41
CA GLY A 244 -15.07 -6.99 -16.58
C GLY A 244 -16.49 -6.78 -16.06
N SER A 245 -16.67 -6.84 -14.73
CA SER A 245 -17.99 -6.68 -14.10
C SER A 245 -18.04 -5.51 -13.12
N ALA A 246 -19.01 -4.62 -13.28
CA ALA A 246 -19.41 -3.62 -12.30
C ALA A 246 -20.79 -3.97 -11.73
N ILE A 247 -20.91 -4.08 -10.40
CA ILE A 247 -22.15 -4.44 -9.72
C ILE A 247 -22.54 -3.32 -8.76
N SER A 248 -23.79 -2.87 -8.85
CA SER A 248 -24.36 -1.85 -7.96
C SER A 248 -23.58 -0.53 -7.95
N ALA A 249 -23.02 -0.16 -9.11
CA ALA A 249 -22.38 1.14 -9.26
C ALA A 249 -23.41 2.27 -9.13
N VAL A 250 -23.07 3.34 -8.42
CA VAL A 250 -23.86 4.57 -8.33
C VAL A 250 -23.14 5.65 -9.11
N ILE A 251 -23.80 6.19 -10.13
CA ILE A 251 -23.28 7.22 -11.02
C ILE A 251 -23.96 8.54 -10.65
N ASN A 252 -23.23 9.39 -9.95
CA ASN A 252 -23.69 10.70 -9.48
C ASN A 252 -23.48 11.78 -10.54
N ASP A 253 -23.96 13.00 -10.27
CA ASP A 253 -23.82 14.16 -11.14
C ASP A 253 -22.36 14.38 -11.61
N GLY A 254 -22.18 14.45 -12.93
CA GLY A 254 -20.88 14.57 -13.59
C GLY A 254 -19.99 13.32 -13.55
N GLY A 255 -20.50 12.20 -13.02
CA GLY A 255 -19.84 10.90 -13.05
C GLY A 255 -20.11 10.14 -14.35
N LEU A 256 -19.14 9.35 -14.79
CA LEU A 256 -19.21 8.58 -16.03
C LEU A 256 -18.86 7.10 -15.81
N GLN A 257 -19.79 6.21 -16.15
CA GLN A 257 -19.51 4.78 -16.33
C GLN A 257 -19.51 4.45 -17.82
N ILE A 258 -18.45 3.79 -18.29
CA ILE A 258 -18.34 3.28 -19.65
C ILE A 258 -18.28 1.76 -19.58
N VAL A 259 -19.24 1.10 -20.20
CA VAL A 259 -19.27 -0.36 -20.35
C VAL A 259 -18.76 -0.70 -21.75
N ASN A 260 -17.57 -1.29 -21.83
CA ASN A 260 -16.92 -1.64 -23.08
C ASN A 260 -17.34 -3.03 -23.57
N VAL A 261 -16.82 -3.44 -24.72
CA VAL A 261 -17.06 -4.76 -25.30
C VAL A 261 -16.71 -5.87 -24.30
N GLY A 262 -17.65 -6.81 -24.08
CA GLY A 262 -17.51 -7.90 -23.11
C GLY A 262 -17.76 -7.51 -21.65
N GLY A 263 -17.83 -6.20 -21.34
CA GLY A 263 -18.10 -5.70 -20.01
C GLY A 263 -19.58 -5.82 -19.63
N LEU A 264 -19.83 -5.99 -18.32
CA LEU A 264 -21.16 -6.05 -17.72
C LEU A 264 -21.30 -5.01 -16.59
N ALA A 265 -22.33 -4.17 -16.66
CA ALA A 265 -22.79 -3.35 -15.55
C ALA A 265 -24.15 -3.84 -15.04
N ALA A 266 -24.19 -4.46 -13.86
CA ALA A 266 -25.40 -4.99 -13.25
C ALA A 266 -25.86 -4.12 -12.08
N GLY A 267 -27.15 -3.78 -12.01
CA GLY A 267 -27.73 -3.04 -10.89
C GLY A 267 -27.25 -1.60 -10.76
N SER A 268 -26.77 -0.99 -11.85
CA SER A 268 -26.24 0.39 -11.78
C SER A 268 -27.36 1.39 -11.55
N ILE A 269 -27.11 2.38 -10.68
CA ILE A 269 -28.02 3.48 -10.39
C ILE A 269 -27.45 4.76 -11.03
N VAL A 270 -28.21 5.36 -11.94
CA VAL A 270 -27.83 6.59 -12.64
C VAL A 270 -28.66 7.75 -12.11
N HIS A 271 -28.04 8.63 -11.33
CA HIS A 271 -28.68 9.84 -10.81
C HIS A 271 -28.69 10.97 -11.85
N SER A 272 -29.40 12.06 -11.53
CA SER A 272 -29.42 13.28 -12.34
C SER A 272 -28.00 13.77 -12.64
N GLY A 273 -27.71 14.04 -13.92
CA GLY A 273 -26.39 14.46 -14.40
C GLY A 273 -25.33 13.35 -14.49
N GLY A 274 -25.63 12.14 -14.01
CA GLY A 274 -24.78 10.96 -14.18
C GLY A 274 -24.97 10.33 -15.57
N VAL A 275 -23.91 9.72 -16.10
CA VAL A 275 -23.93 9.08 -17.43
C VAL A 275 -23.44 7.63 -17.35
N GLN A 276 -24.27 6.70 -17.81
CA GLN A 276 -23.86 5.35 -18.18
C GLN A 276 -23.81 5.23 -19.71
N HIS A 277 -22.64 4.95 -20.27
CA HIS A 277 -22.47 4.67 -21.69
C HIS A 277 -22.19 3.18 -21.91
N VAL A 278 -23.17 2.46 -22.44
CA VAL A 278 -23.07 1.05 -22.82
C VAL A 278 -22.69 0.97 -24.30
N LYS A 279 -21.41 0.77 -24.59
CA LYS A 279 -20.90 0.71 -25.97
C LYS A 279 -21.33 -0.57 -26.68
N LEU A 280 -21.17 -0.59 -28.00
CA LEU A 280 -21.39 -1.79 -28.82
C LEU A 280 -20.63 -3.00 -28.23
N GLY A 281 -21.37 -4.09 -27.97
CA GLY A 281 -20.84 -5.32 -27.38
C GLY A 281 -20.69 -5.30 -25.85
N GLY A 282 -21.00 -4.20 -25.18
CA GLY A 282 -21.16 -4.13 -23.72
C GLY A 282 -22.60 -4.41 -23.28
N ALA A 283 -22.79 -4.77 -22.00
CA ALA A 283 -24.08 -5.08 -21.43
C ALA A 283 -24.39 -4.33 -20.13
N ALA A 284 -25.63 -3.85 -20.00
CA ALA A 284 -26.18 -3.37 -18.73
C ALA A 284 -27.41 -4.20 -18.33
N SER A 285 -27.53 -4.57 -17.06
CA SER A 285 -28.71 -5.28 -16.54
C SER A 285 -29.24 -4.65 -15.25
N ASP A 286 -30.56 -4.72 -15.06
CA ASP A 286 -31.23 -4.46 -13.77
C ASP A 286 -30.92 -3.09 -13.14
N GLY A 287 -30.55 -2.11 -13.96
CA GLY A 287 -30.21 -0.77 -13.53
C GLY A 287 -31.44 0.13 -13.32
N THR A 288 -31.23 1.27 -12.67
CA THR A 288 -32.24 2.32 -12.50
C THR A 288 -31.69 3.64 -13.01
N VAL A 289 -32.43 4.32 -13.88
CA VAL A 289 -32.11 5.69 -14.34
C VAL A 289 -33.16 6.64 -13.77
N PHE A 290 -32.71 7.59 -12.96
CA PHE A 290 -33.57 8.64 -12.40
C PHE A 290 -33.67 9.85 -13.33
N GLY A 291 -34.65 10.74 -13.09
CA GLY A 291 -34.86 11.95 -13.86
C GLY A 291 -33.59 12.80 -14.04
N GLY A 292 -33.23 13.05 -15.30
CA GLY A 292 -32.02 13.79 -15.70
C GLY A 292 -30.72 12.97 -15.69
N GLY A 293 -30.77 11.68 -15.32
CA GLY A 293 -29.69 10.73 -15.57
C GLY A 293 -29.71 10.29 -17.04
N THR A 294 -28.58 9.82 -17.55
CA THR A 294 -28.47 9.37 -18.96
C THR A 294 -27.91 7.95 -19.04
N GLN A 295 -28.65 7.06 -19.70
CA GLN A 295 -28.13 5.78 -20.18
C GLN A 295 -28.05 5.81 -21.72
N LEU A 296 -26.85 5.90 -22.26
CA LEU A 296 -26.59 5.83 -23.71
C LEU A 296 -26.26 4.39 -24.09
N VAL A 297 -27.09 3.76 -24.93
CA VAL A 297 -26.98 2.34 -25.27
C VAL A 297 -26.71 2.13 -26.76
N GLU A 298 -25.50 1.68 -27.07
CA GLU A 298 -25.09 1.12 -28.38
C GLU A 298 -24.95 -0.42 -28.32
N GLY A 299 -24.82 -0.98 -27.11
CA GLY A 299 -24.79 -2.41 -26.82
C GLY A 299 -26.16 -2.96 -26.42
N THR A 300 -26.20 -3.73 -25.33
CA THR A 300 -27.45 -4.30 -24.80
C THR A 300 -27.77 -3.75 -23.41
N ALA A 301 -29.01 -3.31 -23.19
CA ALA A 301 -29.53 -3.00 -21.86
C ALA A 301 -30.82 -3.80 -21.63
N SER A 302 -30.94 -4.45 -20.46
CA SER A 302 -32.12 -5.24 -20.10
C SER A 302 -32.54 -5.00 -18.65
N GLY A 303 -33.84 -4.95 -18.37
CA GLY A 303 -34.32 -4.75 -16.99
C GLY A 303 -34.04 -3.35 -16.42
N THR A 304 -33.70 -2.38 -17.28
CA THR A 304 -33.53 -1.00 -16.84
C THR A 304 -34.88 -0.39 -16.44
N SER A 305 -34.95 0.12 -15.21
CA SER A 305 -36.09 0.88 -14.70
C SER A 305 -35.85 2.37 -14.93
N ILE A 306 -36.76 3.03 -15.63
CA ILE A 306 -36.75 4.49 -15.82
C ILE A 306 -37.71 5.11 -14.82
N SER A 307 -37.20 5.98 -13.94
CA SER A 307 -37.95 6.56 -12.82
C SER A 307 -37.86 8.08 -12.80
N GLU A 308 -38.86 8.74 -12.21
CA GLU A 308 -38.89 10.20 -11.96
C GLU A 308 -38.70 11.07 -13.22
N GLY A 309 -39.20 10.61 -14.38
CA GLY A 309 -39.16 11.37 -15.63
C GLY A 309 -37.85 11.27 -16.41
N GLY A 310 -37.06 10.22 -16.17
CA GLY A 310 -35.91 9.84 -16.99
C GLY A 310 -36.27 9.21 -18.34
#